data_AF-A0A2J8U8B3-F1
#
_entry.id   AF-A0A2J8U8B3-F1
#
_cell.length_a   1.000
_cell.length_b   1.000
_cell.length_c   1.000
_cell.angle_alpha   90.00
_cell.angle_beta   90.00
_cell.angle_gamma   90.00
#
_symmetry.space_group_name_H-M   'P 1'
#
loop_
_entity.id
_entity.type
_entity.pdbx_description
1 polymer ?
#
loop_
_entity_poly.entity_id
_entity_poly.type
_entity_poly.pdbx_seq_one_letter_code
_entity_poly.pdbx_strand_id
1 'polypeptide(L)'
;MGTPKPRILPWLVSQLDLGQLEGVAWVNKSRTRFRIPWKHGLRQDAQQEDFGIFQAWAEATGAYVPGRDKPDLPTWKRNFRSALNRKEGLRLAEDRSKDPHD
;
A
#
# COMPACT_ATOMS: atom_id res chain seq x y z
N MET A 1 -6.96 -19.98 17.82
CA MET A 1 -6.20 -20.17 16.58
C MET A 1 -5.97 -18.80 15.96
N GLY A 2 -4.75 -18.24 16.03
CA GLY A 2 -4.48 -16.96 15.38
C GLY A 2 -4.43 -17.15 13.87
N THR A 3 -5.13 -16.32 13.10
CA THR A 3 -5.04 -16.33 11.64
C THR A 3 -3.58 -16.04 11.23
N PRO A 4 -2.97 -16.86 10.36
CA PRO A 4 -1.61 -16.60 9.88
C PRO A 4 -1.54 -15.21 9.23
N LYS A 5 -0.48 -14.44 9.54
CA LYS A 5 -0.28 -13.14 8.89
C LYS A 5 -0.15 -13.34 7.37
N PRO A 6 -0.85 -12.55 6.55
CA PRO A 6 -0.80 -12.69 5.11
C PRO A 6 0.60 -12.41 4.57
N ARG A 7 0.91 -12.99 3.41
CA ARG A 7 2.10 -12.64 2.63
C ARG A 7 1.78 -11.42 1.78
N ILE A 8 2.68 -10.42 1.78
CA ILE A 8 2.47 -9.13 1.10
C ILE A 8 2.18 -9.25 -0.39
N LEU A 9 2.87 -10.11 -1.14
CA LEU A 9 2.68 -10.18 -2.60
C LEU A 9 1.31 -10.80 -2.98
N PRO A 10 0.92 -11.99 -2.49
CA PRO A 10 -0.42 -12.52 -2.76
C PRO A 10 -1.52 -11.55 -2.33
N TRP A 11 -1.37 -10.93 -1.16
CA TRP A 11 -2.33 -9.96 -0.66
C TRP A 11 -2.43 -8.72 -1.56
N LEU A 12 -1.29 -8.16 -1.97
CA LEU A 12 -1.25 -6.97 -2.83
C LEU A 12 -1.84 -7.26 -4.21
N VAL A 13 -1.59 -8.44 -4.78
CA VAL A 13 -2.23 -8.89 -6.02
C VAL A 13 -3.74 -8.92 -5.87
N SER A 14 -4.27 -9.46 -4.78
CA SER A 14 -5.72 -9.41 -4.52
C SER A 14 -6.26 -7.97 -4.45
N GLN A 15 -5.54 -7.04 -3.80
CA GLN A 15 -5.97 -5.64 -3.75
C GLN A 15 -5.97 -4.98 -5.13
N LEU A 16 -4.95 -5.24 -5.94
CA LEU A 16 -4.85 -4.74 -7.32
C LEU A 16 -5.95 -5.31 -8.21
N ASP A 17 -6.31 -6.59 -8.02
CA ASP A 17 -7.36 -7.27 -8.78
C ASP A 17 -8.76 -6.78 -8.38
N LEU A 18 -8.97 -6.43 -7.12
CA LEU A 18 -10.23 -5.85 -6.64
C LEU A 18 -10.44 -4.42 -7.18
N GLY A 19 -9.36 -3.65 -7.36
CA GLY A 19 -9.42 -2.30 -7.95
C GLY A 19 -10.23 -1.29 -7.12
N GLN A 20 -10.36 -1.52 -5.81
CA GLN A 20 -11.18 -0.68 -4.92
C GLN A 20 -10.41 0.50 -4.31
N LEU A 21 -9.08 0.45 -4.33
CA LEU A 21 -8.22 1.49 -3.76
C LEU A 21 -7.79 2.45 -4.87
N GLU A 22 -8.16 3.71 -4.72
CA GLU A 22 -7.85 4.74 -5.71
C GLU A 22 -6.34 4.84 -5.97
N GLY A 23 -5.99 4.96 -7.25
CA GLY A 23 -4.60 5.02 -7.70
C GLY A 23 -3.82 3.71 -7.59
N VAL A 24 -4.27 2.70 -6.83
CA VAL A 24 -3.63 1.38 -6.72
C VAL A 24 -4.15 0.48 -7.84
N ALA A 25 -3.34 0.27 -8.87
CA ALA A 25 -3.80 -0.46 -10.06
C ALA A 25 -2.66 -1.16 -10.83
N TRP A 26 -3.03 -2.19 -11.57
CA TRP A 26 -2.21 -2.72 -12.66
C TRP A 26 -2.06 -1.66 -13.76
N VAL A 27 -0.83 -1.45 -14.25
CA VAL A 27 -0.57 -0.51 -15.35
C VAL A 27 -0.39 -1.21 -16.70
N ASN A 28 -0.38 -2.55 -16.71
CA ASN A 28 -0.29 -3.34 -17.92
C ASN A 28 -1.19 -4.58 -17.89
N LYS A 29 -1.63 -5.03 -19.07
CA LYS A 29 -2.51 -6.20 -19.23
C LYS A 29 -1.88 -7.51 -18.73
N SER A 30 -0.56 -7.62 -18.81
CA SER A 30 0.17 -8.81 -18.34
C SER A 30 0.31 -8.90 -16.81
N ARG A 31 -0.19 -7.90 -16.05
CA ARG A 31 -0.14 -7.87 -14.58
C ARG A 31 1.26 -8.09 -14.02
N THR A 32 2.24 -7.42 -14.61
CA THR A 32 3.64 -7.45 -14.15
C THR A 32 4.14 -6.08 -13.67
N ARG A 33 3.39 -5.00 -13.93
CA ARG A 33 3.66 -3.67 -13.44
C ARG A 33 2.40 -3.13 -12.78
N PHE A 34 2.57 -2.52 -11.62
CA PHE A 34 1.51 -1.86 -10.89
C PHE A 34 2.00 -0.49 -10.39
N ARG A 35 1.06 0.36 -10.01
CA ARG A 35 1.32 1.64 -9.36
C ARG A 35 0.68 1.67 -7.98
N ILE A 36 1.30 2.42 -7.07
CA ILE A 36 0.78 2.70 -5.73
C ILE A 36 1.01 4.19 -5.46
N PRO A 37 -0.03 4.96 -5.08
CA PRO A 37 0.14 6.34 -4.66
C PRO A 37 1.12 6.42 -3.48
N TRP A 38 2.13 7.28 -3.61
CA TRP A 38 3.19 7.37 -2.60
C TRP A 38 3.35 8.77 -2.01
N LYS A 39 2.26 9.54 -2.00
CA LYS A 39 2.20 10.94 -1.59
C LYS A 39 2.81 11.18 -0.20
N HIS A 40 3.49 12.32 -0.05
CA HIS A 40 4.13 12.70 1.21
C HIS A 40 3.06 13.24 2.19
N GLY A 41 3.02 12.72 3.42
CA GLY A 41 1.97 13.05 4.39
C GLY A 41 1.95 14.50 4.90
N LEU A 42 3.00 15.28 4.62
CA LEU A 42 3.04 16.72 4.91
C LEU A 42 2.59 17.59 3.73
N ARG A 43 2.19 17.00 2.59
CA ARG A 43 1.63 17.77 1.48
C ARG A 43 0.25 18.29 1.86
N GLN A 44 -0.06 19.53 1.46
CA GLN A 44 -1.35 20.18 1.77
C GLN A 44 -2.55 19.47 1.14
N ASP A 45 -2.34 18.81 0.00
CA ASP A 45 -3.34 18.05 -0.74
C ASP A 45 -3.40 16.57 -0.35
N ALA A 46 -2.67 16.13 0.68
CA ALA A 46 -2.73 14.74 1.13
C ALA A 46 -4.07 14.42 1.81
N GLN A 47 -4.80 13.45 1.26
CA GLN A 47 -6.06 12.95 1.78
C GLN A 47 -5.88 11.55 2.40
N GLN A 48 -6.84 11.09 3.21
CA GLN A 48 -6.77 9.76 3.82
C GLN A 48 -6.74 8.65 2.76
N GLU A 49 -7.45 8.85 1.65
CA GLU A 49 -7.52 7.93 0.51
C GLU A 49 -6.15 7.63 -0.10
N ASP A 50 -5.23 8.61 -0.11
CA ASP A 50 -3.85 8.45 -0.58
C ASP A 50 -3.05 7.40 0.22
N PHE A 51 -3.53 7.05 1.41
CA PHE A 51 -2.89 6.11 2.33
C PHE A 51 -3.66 4.78 2.47
N GLY A 52 -4.73 4.59 1.69
CA GLY A 52 -5.66 3.47 1.85
C GLY A 52 -4.98 2.09 1.82
N ILE A 53 -4.01 1.87 0.92
CA ILE A 53 -3.28 0.59 0.84
C ILE A 53 -2.42 0.33 2.09
N PHE A 54 -1.86 1.38 2.71
CA PHE A 54 -1.02 1.23 3.89
C PHE A 54 -1.88 0.85 5.09
N GLN A 55 -3.05 1.48 5.24
CA GLN A 55 -4.03 1.12 6.26
C GLN A 55 -4.53 -0.31 6.04
N ALA A 56 -4.97 -0.66 4.82
CA ALA A 56 -5.46 -1.99 4.50
C ALA A 56 -4.44 -3.09 4.81
N TRP A 57 -3.15 -2.83 4.59
CA TRP A 57 -2.08 -3.77 4.98
C TRP A 57 -1.91 -3.89 6.50
N ALA A 58 -2.02 -2.78 7.23
CA ALA A 58 -1.97 -2.78 8.68
C ALA A 58 -3.14 -3.59 9.28
N GLU A 59 -4.34 -3.44 8.72
CA GLU A 59 -5.52 -4.24 9.08
C GLU A 59 -5.32 -5.71 8.77
N ALA A 60 -4.89 -6.04 7.55
CA ALA A 60 -4.69 -7.42 7.11
C ALA A 60 -3.64 -8.18 7.93
N THR A 61 -2.64 -7.48 8.47
CA THR A 61 -1.60 -8.08 9.32
C THR A 61 -1.94 -8.07 10.81
N GLY A 62 -3.09 -7.49 11.18
CA GLY A 62 -3.51 -7.28 12.57
C GLY A 62 -2.67 -6.24 13.32
N ALA A 63 -1.90 -5.40 12.60
CA ALA A 63 -1.14 -4.30 13.19
C ALA A 63 -2.00 -3.07 13.49
N TYR A 64 -3.24 -3.04 12.98
CA TYR A 64 -4.23 -2.00 13.22
C TYR A 64 -5.63 -2.62 13.24
N VAL A 65 -6.44 -2.27 14.24
CA VAL A 65 -7.86 -2.62 14.32
C VAL A 65 -8.69 -1.33 14.37
N PRO A 66 -9.49 -1.03 13.33
CA PRO A 66 -10.37 0.13 13.32
C PRO A 66 -11.28 0.20 14.54
N GLY A 67 -11.43 1.40 15.12
CA GLY A 67 -12.25 1.64 16.31
C GLY A 67 -11.62 1.18 17.64
N ARG A 68 -10.54 0.39 17.62
CA ARG A 68 -9.79 -0.01 18.81
C ARG A 68 -8.45 0.71 18.93
N ASP A 69 -7.70 0.76 17.83
CA ASP A 69 -6.35 1.33 17.80
C ASP A 69 -6.38 2.76 17.25
N LYS A 70 -5.40 3.59 17.64
CA LYS A 70 -5.22 4.93 17.08
C LYS A 70 -4.51 4.83 15.72
N PRO A 71 -4.96 5.55 14.67
CA PRO A 71 -4.27 5.60 13.39
C PRO A 71 -2.82 6.08 13.48
N ASP A 72 -1.91 5.39 12.77
CA ASP A 72 -0.49 5.75 12.63
C ASP A 72 -0.02 5.55 11.18
N LEU A 73 -0.41 6.51 10.33
CA LEU A 73 -0.10 6.49 8.90
C LEU A 73 1.41 6.38 8.61
N PRO A 74 2.31 7.13 9.29
CA PRO A 74 3.75 7.00 9.09
C PRO A 74 4.26 5.57 9.33
N THR A 75 3.81 4.92 10.40
CA THR A 75 4.21 3.54 10.71
C THR A 75 3.67 2.56 9.66
N TRP A 76 2.42 2.69 9.24
CA TRP A 76 1.84 1.81 8.22
C TRP A 76 2.59 1.90 6.89
N LYS A 77 2.85 3.12 6.40
CA LYS A 77 3.61 3.36 5.18
C LYS A 77 5.03 2.79 5.27
N ARG A 78 5.72 3.01 6.41
CA ARG A 78 7.07 2.46 6.64
C ARG A 78 7.08 0.93 6.60
N ASN A 79 6.14 0.29 7.29
CA ASN A 79 6.05 -1.17 7.38
C ASN A 79 5.72 -1.79 6.02
N PHE A 80 4.78 -1.19 5.29
CA PHE A 80 4.43 -1.61 3.93
C PHE A 80 5.64 -1.54 2.99
N ARG A 81 6.37 -0.41 2.98
CA ARG A 81 7.61 -0.26 2.21
C ARG A 81 8.63 -1.33 2.54
N SER A 82 8.85 -1.61 3.83
CA SER A 82 9.78 -2.64 4.27
C SER A 82 9.37 -4.03 3.81
N ALA A 83 8.07 -4.35 3.84
CA ALA A 83 7.54 -5.62 3.37
C ALA A 83 7.79 -5.84 1.87
N LEU A 84 7.63 -4.79 1.05
CA LEU A 84 7.92 -4.81 -0.38
C LEU A 84 9.41 -4.95 -0.68
N ASN A 85 10.25 -4.17 -0.01
CA ASN A 85 11.71 -4.17 -0.24
C ASN A 85 12.38 -5.51 0.09
N ARG A 86 11.72 -6.38 0.86
CA ARG A 86 12.21 -7.73 1.20
C ARG A 86 11.84 -8.79 0.15
N LYS A 87 11.19 -8.42 -0.96
CA LYS A 87 10.73 -9.37 -1.98
C LYS A 87 11.67 -9.39 -3.17
N GLU A 88 12.28 -10.56 -3.36
CA GLU A 88 12.98 -10.90 -4.58
C GLU A 88 12.00 -10.83 -5.77
N GLY A 89 12.44 -10.23 -6.88
CA GLY A 89 11.61 -10.02 -8.07
C GLY A 89 10.76 -8.74 -8.07
N LEU A 90 10.70 -7.99 -6.96
CA LEU A 90 10.12 -6.66 -6.96
C LEU A 90 11.19 -5.58 -7.10
N ARG A 91 11.00 -4.66 -8.04
CA ARG A 91 11.89 -3.50 -8.24
C ARG A 91 11.07 -2.25 -8.52
N LEU A 92 11.54 -1.11 -8.03
CA LEU A 92 10.99 0.18 -8.38
C LEU A 92 11.32 0.45 -9.85
N ALA A 93 10.29 0.54 -10.69
CA ALA A 93 10.48 0.81 -12.11
C ALA A 93 10.56 2.32 -12.40
N GLU A 94 9.82 3.12 -11.66
CA GLU A 94 9.75 4.57 -11.81
C GLU A 94 9.33 5.21 -10.47
N ASP A 95 9.93 6.34 -10.12
CA ASP A 95 9.57 7.12 -8.94
C ASP A 95 8.88 8.42 -9.38
N ARG A 96 7.57 8.49 -9.15
CA ARG A 96 6.75 9.70 -9.37
C ARG A 96 6.21 10.29 -8.08
N SER A 97 6.77 9.90 -6.93
CA SER A 97 6.25 10.32 -5.61
C SER A 97 6.34 11.83 -5.34
N LYS A 98 7.09 12.57 -6.17
CA LYS A 98 7.26 14.02 -6.10
C LYS A 98 6.52 14.77 -7.21
N ASP A 99 5.83 14.07 -8.10
CA ASP A 99 5.05 14.72 -9.15
C ASP A 99 3.89 15.51 -8.49
N PRO A 100 3.73 16.81 -8.80
CA PRO A 100 2.61 17.59 -8.30
C PRO A 100 1.27 17.16 -8.91
N HIS A 101 1.26 16.43 -10.03
CA HIS A 101 0.04 16.00 -10.75
C HIS A 101 -0.31 14.52 -10.54
N ASP A 102 0.46 13.77 -9.75
CA ASP A 102 0.16 12.40 -9.33
C ASP A 102 -0.53 12.36 -7.96
#